data_AF-F9FSQ5-F1
#
_entry.id   AF-F9FSQ5-F1
#
_cell.length_a   1.000
_cell.length_b   1.000
_cell.length_c   1.000
_cell.angle_alpha   90.00
_cell.angle_beta   90.00
_cell.angle_gamma   90.00
#
_symmetry.space_group_name_H-M   'P 1'
#
loop_
_entity.id
_entity.type
_entity.pdbx_description
1 polymer ?
#
loop_
_entity_poly.entity_id
_entity_poly.type
_entity_poly.pdbx_seq_one_letter_code
_entity_poly.pdbx_strand_id
1 'polypeptide(L)'
;MMSLKHEPGKSWQDFVHRETCIRVVTWTFMNDSLLGLFCNHPPIITSEEMTGDLPCPSDIWEADSSLVFQERSRYRLTRSYPSSCSEAIAGMLDEEWTPATRDSFGKLDHSDLFYLSSGLGRHIFHYRTSVVSPDYSKMLLRALDRWDSLWMDAFERIPEDERRWLGIGKHTPEVMALSRRTIELIESGEAKNSAYLQDIACYDTAVFHDFVQKYGQESPGTAKN
;
A
#
# COMPACT_ATOMS: atom_id res chain seq x y z
N MET A 1 8.70 -17.51 4.83
CA MET A 1 9.31 -16.24 4.40
C MET A 1 8.42 -15.05 4.75
N MET A 2 7.09 -15.15 4.56
CA MET A 2 6.13 -14.07 4.86
C MET A 2 6.02 -13.64 6.33
N SER A 3 6.50 -14.46 7.26
CA SER A 3 6.55 -14.17 8.71
C SER A 3 7.95 -13.79 9.22
N LEU A 4 8.92 -13.56 8.33
CA LEU A 4 10.31 -13.30 8.72
C LEU A 4 10.45 -11.92 9.36
N LYS A 5 11.17 -11.87 10.49
CA LYS A 5 11.45 -10.63 11.23
C LYS A 5 12.95 -10.39 11.37
N HIS A 6 13.34 -9.13 11.53
CA HIS A 6 14.67 -8.74 11.92
C HIS A 6 14.95 -9.20 13.36
N GLU A 7 16.19 -9.61 13.61
CA GLU A 7 16.63 -10.02 14.95
C GLU A 7 17.72 -9.05 15.45
N PRO A 8 17.48 -8.33 16.55
CA PRO A 8 18.50 -7.46 17.15
C PRO A 8 19.76 -8.25 17.54
N GLY A 9 20.93 -7.64 17.36
CA GLY A 9 22.22 -8.22 17.79
C GLY A 9 22.78 -9.32 16.89
N LYS A 10 22.17 -9.59 15.73
CA LYS A 10 22.73 -10.47 14.69
C LYS A 10 23.79 -9.78 13.85
N SER A 11 24.57 -10.58 13.11
CA SER A 11 25.62 -10.04 12.23
C SER A 11 25.04 -9.24 11.07
N TRP A 12 25.84 -8.36 10.46
CA TRP A 12 25.42 -7.63 9.26
C TRP A 12 25.06 -8.57 8.10
N GLN A 13 25.75 -9.71 7.97
CA GLN A 13 25.43 -10.72 6.96
C GLN A 13 24.05 -11.36 7.20
N ASP A 14 23.72 -11.68 8.46
CA ASP A 14 22.39 -12.19 8.82
C ASP A 14 21.30 -11.17 8.51
N PHE A 15 21.56 -9.89 8.82
CA PHE A 15 20.66 -8.79 8.47
C PHE A 15 20.42 -8.74 6.96
N VAL A 16 21.48 -8.70 6.15
CA VAL A 16 21.38 -8.63 4.68
C VAL A 16 20.57 -9.81 4.15
N HIS A 17 20.83 -11.03 4.62
CA HIS A 17 20.09 -12.20 4.19
C HIS A 17 18.58 -12.11 4.51
N ARG A 18 18.25 -11.68 5.73
CA ARG A 18 16.85 -11.59 6.18
C ARG A 18 16.10 -10.46 5.49
N GLU A 19 16.72 -9.29 5.40
CA GLU A 19 16.13 -8.14 4.71
C GLU A 19 15.95 -8.41 3.22
N THR A 20 16.87 -9.16 2.58
CA THR A 20 16.68 -9.64 1.21
C THR A 20 15.41 -10.49 1.09
N CYS A 21 15.23 -11.45 2.00
CA CYS A 21 14.04 -12.31 2.01
C CYS A 21 12.75 -11.49 2.25
N ILE A 22 12.77 -10.54 3.19
CA ILE A 22 11.64 -9.64 3.47
C ILE A 22 11.27 -8.87 2.21
N ARG A 23 12.24 -8.18 1.58
CA ARG A 23 12.03 -7.40 0.36
C ARG A 23 11.50 -8.25 -0.80
N VAL A 24 12.03 -9.46 -1.01
CA VAL A 24 11.55 -10.37 -2.06
C VAL A 24 10.08 -10.71 -1.86
N VAL A 25 9.66 -11.01 -0.62
CA VAL A 25 8.25 -11.29 -0.33
C VAL A 25 7.40 -10.04 -0.49
N THR A 26 7.83 -8.89 0.01
CA THR A 26 7.11 -7.62 -0.14
C THR A 26 6.88 -7.30 -1.62
N TRP A 27 7.92 -7.40 -2.45
CA TRP A 27 7.79 -7.18 -3.89
C TRP A 27 6.89 -8.22 -4.56
N THR A 28 6.93 -9.49 -4.14
CA THR A 28 6.02 -10.53 -4.66
C THR A 28 4.57 -10.18 -4.33
N PHE A 29 4.29 -9.79 -3.08
CA PHE A 29 2.98 -9.34 -2.62
C PHE A 29 2.48 -8.13 -3.40
N MET A 30 3.34 -7.13 -3.63
CA MET A 30 2.97 -5.96 -4.42
C MET A 30 2.66 -6.29 -5.87
N ASN A 31 3.49 -7.11 -6.53
CA ASN A 31 3.27 -7.48 -7.92
C ASN A 31 1.94 -8.23 -8.09
N ASP A 32 1.62 -9.13 -7.16
CA ASP A 32 0.32 -9.81 -7.13
C ASP A 32 -0.85 -8.81 -6.99
N SER A 33 -0.71 -7.76 -6.17
CA SER A 33 -1.72 -6.68 -6.10
C SER A 33 -1.79 -5.83 -7.38
N LEU A 34 -0.65 -5.53 -8.02
CA LEU A 34 -0.62 -4.80 -9.28
C LEU A 34 -1.25 -5.59 -10.42
N LEU A 35 -1.12 -6.93 -10.44
CA LEU A 35 -1.87 -7.78 -11.36
C LEU A 35 -3.37 -7.71 -11.10
N GLY A 36 -3.79 -7.58 -9.84
CA GLY A 36 -5.18 -7.31 -9.50
C GLY A 36 -5.72 -6.02 -10.07
N LEU A 37 -4.89 -4.97 -10.08
CA LEU A 37 -5.24 -3.66 -10.65
C LEU A 37 -5.19 -3.65 -12.18
N PHE A 38 -4.09 -4.08 -12.79
CA PHE A 38 -3.89 -3.92 -14.23
C PHE A 38 -4.53 -5.03 -15.06
N CYS A 39 -4.67 -6.22 -14.47
CA CYS A 39 -5.11 -7.42 -15.19
C CYS A 39 -6.39 -8.04 -14.61
N ASN A 40 -7.05 -7.36 -13.67
CA ASN A 40 -8.17 -7.93 -12.92
C ASN A 40 -7.88 -9.31 -12.34
N HIS A 41 -6.60 -9.61 -12.05
CA HIS A 41 -6.20 -10.91 -11.56
C HIS A 41 -6.67 -11.09 -10.11
N PRO A 42 -7.39 -12.19 -9.77
CA PRO A 42 -7.71 -12.49 -8.39
C PRO A 42 -6.44 -12.50 -7.53
N PRO A 43 -6.33 -11.65 -6.49
CA PRO A 43 -5.10 -11.58 -5.71
C PRO A 43 -4.84 -12.91 -4.99
N ILE A 44 -3.62 -13.44 -5.07
CA ILE A 44 -3.25 -14.77 -4.56
C ILE A 44 -2.80 -14.72 -3.10
N ILE A 45 -2.03 -13.70 -2.71
CA ILE A 45 -1.43 -13.58 -1.37
C ILE A 45 -2.32 -12.73 -0.46
N THR A 46 -2.72 -13.22 0.71
CA THR A 46 -3.54 -12.44 1.63
C THR A 46 -2.70 -11.49 2.49
N SER A 47 -3.26 -10.36 2.92
CA SER A 47 -2.61 -9.47 3.87
C SER A 47 -2.34 -10.17 5.21
N GLU A 48 -3.18 -11.13 5.59
CA GLU A 48 -3.04 -11.97 6.79
C GLU A 48 -1.78 -12.86 6.77
N GLU A 49 -1.27 -13.23 5.60
CA GLU A 49 -0.03 -14.01 5.50
C GLU A 49 1.22 -13.15 5.78
N MET A 50 1.11 -11.83 5.56
CA MET A 50 2.22 -10.87 5.60
C MET A 50 2.51 -10.35 7.02
N THR A 51 2.91 -11.29 7.89
CA THR A 51 3.13 -11.09 9.35
C THR A 51 4.59 -10.77 9.73
N GLY A 52 5.50 -10.83 8.77
CA GLY A 52 6.90 -10.47 8.90
C GLY A 52 7.11 -8.96 8.96
N ASP A 53 8.35 -8.55 9.23
CA ASP A 53 8.67 -7.14 9.31
C ASP A 53 8.48 -6.46 7.95
N LEU A 54 8.05 -5.19 7.97
CA LEU A 54 8.17 -4.32 6.80
C LEU A 54 9.66 -4.15 6.42
N PRO A 55 9.98 -3.92 5.13
CA PRO A 55 11.33 -3.59 4.71
C PRO A 55 11.88 -2.41 5.50
N CYS A 56 13.18 -2.44 5.81
CA CYS A 56 13.81 -1.30 6.45
C CYS A 56 13.88 -0.08 5.49
N PRO A 57 14.07 1.13 6.01
CA PRO A 57 14.34 2.31 5.18
C PRO A 57 15.50 2.09 4.19
N SER A 58 15.39 2.63 2.98
CA SER A 58 16.37 2.42 1.90
C SER A 58 17.79 2.86 2.30
N ASP A 59 17.94 3.91 3.11
CA ASP A 59 19.25 4.35 3.59
C ASP A 59 19.94 3.32 4.51
N ILE A 60 19.19 2.47 5.21
CA ILE A 60 19.77 1.36 5.99
C ILE A 60 20.17 0.22 5.05
N TRP A 61 19.31 -0.11 4.08
CA TRP A 61 19.55 -1.17 3.10
C TRP A 61 20.76 -0.87 2.20
N GLU A 62 20.89 0.37 1.75
CA GLU A 62 21.94 0.84 0.86
C GLU A 62 23.25 1.20 1.59
N ALA A 63 23.38 0.82 2.87
CA ALA A 63 24.63 0.98 3.60
C ALA A 63 25.76 0.19 2.92
N ASP A 64 26.80 0.89 2.49
CA ASP A 64 27.95 0.35 1.75
C ASP A 64 28.96 -0.43 2.62
N SER A 65 28.81 -0.34 3.93
CA SER A 65 29.73 -0.92 4.91
C SER A 65 29.02 -1.27 6.21
N SER A 66 29.59 -2.23 6.94
CA SER A 66 29.09 -2.64 8.26
C SER A 66 29.09 -1.48 9.27
N LEU A 67 30.05 -0.57 9.16
CA LEU A 67 30.15 0.61 10.02
C LEU A 67 28.97 1.55 9.79
N VAL A 68 28.71 1.92 8.54
CA VAL A 68 27.58 2.78 8.15
C VAL A 68 26.25 2.12 8.52
N PHE A 69 26.12 0.81 8.31
CA PHE A 69 24.95 0.06 8.75
C PHE A 69 24.74 0.17 10.26
N GLN A 70 25.77 -0.05 11.08
CA GLN A 70 25.66 0.04 12.55
C GLN A 70 25.26 1.43 13.02
N GLU A 71 25.81 2.48 12.40
CA GLU A 71 25.45 3.87 12.70
C GLU A 71 23.97 4.16 12.37
N ARG A 72 23.51 3.74 11.19
CA ARG A 72 22.15 3.98 10.70
C ARG A 72 21.09 3.13 11.41
N SER A 73 21.43 1.89 11.79
CA SER A 73 20.48 0.92 12.35
C SER A 73 20.24 1.06 13.86
N ARG A 74 21.17 1.70 14.59
CA ARG A 74 21.25 1.70 16.07
C ARG A 74 19.95 2.02 16.80
N TYR A 75 19.08 2.83 16.20
CA TYR A 75 17.78 3.22 16.76
C TYR A 75 16.61 3.11 15.78
N ARG A 76 16.85 2.60 14.56
CA ARG A 76 15.88 2.65 13.45
C ARG A 76 15.35 1.29 13.00
N LEU A 77 16.01 0.19 13.39
CA LEU A 77 15.51 -1.15 13.10
C LEU A 77 14.40 -1.61 14.06
N THR A 78 14.39 -1.09 15.29
CA THR A 78 13.32 -1.37 16.24
C THR A 78 12.12 -0.47 15.95
N ARG A 79 11.25 -0.88 15.01
CA ARG A 79 9.97 -0.20 14.76
C ARG A 79 8.98 -0.57 15.88
N SER A 80 8.24 0.42 16.39
CA SER A 80 7.16 0.20 17.38
C SER A 80 5.77 0.41 16.78
N TYR A 81 5.65 0.40 15.45
CA TYR A 81 4.48 0.89 14.72
C TYR A 81 4.49 0.33 13.31
N PRO A 82 3.30 -0.02 12.79
CA PRO A 82 2.96 -1.38 12.40
C PRO A 82 4.16 -2.20 11.96
N SER A 83 4.44 -3.30 12.68
CA SER A 83 5.64 -4.08 12.38
C SER A 83 5.52 -4.83 11.05
N SER A 84 4.29 -5.15 10.65
CA SER A 84 3.97 -5.96 9.48
C SER A 84 2.86 -5.34 8.62
N CYS A 85 2.73 -5.81 7.38
CA CYS A 85 1.64 -5.42 6.48
C CYS A 85 0.28 -5.87 7.05
N SER A 86 0.21 -7.09 7.59
CA SER A 86 -1.01 -7.62 8.26
C SER A 86 -1.51 -6.66 9.35
N GLU A 87 -0.64 -6.28 10.31
CA GLU A 87 -1.01 -5.34 11.39
C GLU A 87 -1.40 -3.97 10.85
N ALA A 88 -0.68 -3.46 9.84
CA ALA A 88 -0.95 -2.15 9.28
C ALA A 88 -2.31 -2.09 8.58
N ILE A 89 -2.65 -3.10 7.78
CA ILE A 89 -3.94 -3.19 7.09
C ILE A 89 -5.07 -3.35 8.11
N ALA A 90 -4.91 -4.24 9.10
CA ALA A 90 -5.90 -4.38 10.17
C ALA A 90 -6.15 -3.04 10.89
N GLY A 91 -5.10 -2.31 11.25
CA GLY A 91 -5.23 -1.00 11.87
C GLY A 91 -5.88 0.07 10.98
N MET A 92 -5.58 0.08 9.67
CA MET A 92 -6.25 0.99 8.72
C MET A 92 -7.73 0.70 8.57
N LEU A 93 -8.14 -0.57 8.68
CA LEU A 93 -9.53 -1.00 8.58
C LEU A 93 -10.29 -0.86 9.91
N ASP A 94 -9.60 -0.72 11.04
CA ASP A 94 -10.22 -0.65 12.37
C ASP A 94 -11.25 0.49 12.48
N GLU A 95 -12.24 0.38 13.36
CA GLU A 95 -13.19 1.47 13.60
C GLU A 95 -12.54 2.62 14.37
N GLU A 96 -11.70 2.29 15.35
CA GLU A 96 -11.02 3.26 16.20
C GLU A 96 -9.78 3.84 15.52
N TRP A 97 -9.60 5.16 15.63
CA TRP A 97 -8.40 5.87 15.16
C TRP A 97 -7.85 6.78 16.24
N THR A 98 -7.37 6.14 17.31
CA THR A 98 -6.87 6.83 18.51
C THR A 98 -5.65 7.71 18.19
N PRO A 99 -5.36 8.74 19.01
CA PRO A 99 -4.13 9.53 18.87
C PRO A 99 -2.86 8.66 18.86
N ALA A 100 -2.79 7.64 19.72
CA ALA A 100 -1.65 6.73 19.77
C ALA A 100 -1.50 5.91 18.47
N THR A 101 -2.60 5.43 17.89
CA THR A 101 -2.60 4.75 16.58
C THR A 101 -2.15 5.71 15.49
N ARG A 102 -2.66 6.93 15.48
CA ARG A 102 -2.29 7.96 14.49
C ARG A 102 -0.81 8.32 14.56
N ASP A 103 -0.28 8.53 15.77
CA ASP A 103 1.15 8.83 15.99
C ASP A 103 2.04 7.67 15.59
N SER A 104 1.56 6.43 15.78
CA SER A 104 2.22 5.20 15.35
C SER A 104 2.30 5.15 13.81
N PHE A 105 1.16 5.24 13.12
CA PHE A 105 1.08 5.20 11.66
C PHE A 105 1.75 6.41 10.98
N GLY A 106 1.75 7.59 11.61
CA GLY A 106 2.36 8.81 11.07
C GLY A 106 3.88 8.71 10.86
N LYS A 107 4.53 7.69 11.43
CA LYS A 107 5.96 7.41 11.27
C LYS A 107 6.27 6.52 10.06
N LEU A 108 5.25 5.96 9.40
CA LEU A 108 5.42 5.25 8.13
C LEU A 108 5.93 6.22 7.08
N ASP A 109 6.87 5.77 6.26
CA ASP A 109 7.36 6.55 5.13
C ASP A 109 6.52 6.30 3.86
N HIS A 110 6.86 7.01 2.79
CA HIS A 110 6.16 6.87 1.52
C HIS A 110 6.32 5.47 0.91
N SER A 111 7.44 4.78 1.16
CA SER A 111 7.68 3.42 0.67
C SER A 111 6.79 2.44 1.42
N ASP A 112 6.69 2.57 2.74
CA ASP A 112 5.75 1.81 3.57
C ASP A 112 4.31 2.00 3.07
N LEU A 113 3.87 3.24 2.87
CA LEU A 113 2.49 3.52 2.41
C LEU A 113 2.23 3.05 0.98
N PHE A 114 3.24 3.09 0.11
CA PHE A 114 3.16 2.49 -1.22
C PHE A 114 2.96 0.96 -1.11
N TYR A 115 3.66 0.29 -0.21
CA TYR A 115 3.44 -1.14 0.07
C TYR A 115 2.03 -1.41 0.61
N LEU A 116 1.55 -0.60 1.56
CA LEU A 116 0.22 -0.77 2.16
C LEU A 116 -0.92 -0.51 1.17
N SER A 117 -0.71 0.33 0.15
CA SER A 117 -1.67 0.51 -0.93
C SER A 117 -2.00 -0.82 -1.64
N SER A 118 -1.00 -1.73 -1.73
CA SER A 118 -1.18 -3.07 -2.29
C SER A 118 -2.09 -3.94 -1.43
N GLY A 119 -2.04 -3.80 -0.11
CA GLY A 119 -2.93 -4.50 0.82
C GLY A 119 -4.36 -3.97 0.74
N LEU A 120 -4.55 -2.64 0.71
CA LEU A 120 -5.86 -2.03 0.53
C LEU A 120 -6.49 -2.40 -0.82
N GLY A 121 -5.72 -2.39 -1.91
CA GLY A 121 -6.19 -2.78 -3.24
C GLY A 121 -6.83 -4.18 -3.29
N ARG A 122 -6.37 -5.12 -2.46
CA ARG A 122 -6.97 -6.46 -2.33
C ARG A 122 -8.36 -6.42 -1.71
N HIS A 123 -8.55 -5.59 -0.69
CA HIS A 123 -9.87 -5.40 -0.09
C HIS A 123 -10.85 -4.73 -1.05
N ILE A 124 -10.37 -3.81 -1.89
CA ILE A 124 -11.17 -3.22 -2.98
C ILE A 124 -11.57 -4.28 -4.01
N PHE A 125 -10.61 -5.12 -4.42
CA PHE A 125 -10.91 -6.25 -5.30
C PHE A 125 -11.97 -7.17 -4.68
N HIS A 126 -11.81 -7.55 -3.41
CA HIS A 126 -12.75 -8.38 -2.68
C HIS A 126 -14.15 -7.75 -2.62
N TYR A 127 -14.25 -6.47 -2.26
CA TYR A 127 -15.50 -5.72 -2.24
C TYR A 127 -16.21 -5.75 -3.60
N ARG A 128 -15.45 -5.65 -4.71
CA ARG A 128 -15.99 -5.73 -6.07
C ARG A 128 -16.51 -7.13 -6.42
N THR A 129 -15.78 -8.18 -6.06
CA THR A 129 -16.02 -9.54 -6.58
C THR A 129 -16.79 -10.45 -5.63
N SER A 130 -17.26 -9.95 -4.50
CA SER A 130 -17.91 -10.76 -3.46
C SER A 130 -19.16 -10.08 -2.90
N VAL A 131 -20.05 -10.88 -2.32
CA VAL A 131 -21.22 -10.34 -1.60
C VAL A 131 -20.73 -9.85 -0.24
N VAL A 132 -20.76 -8.52 -0.07
CA VAL A 132 -20.24 -7.82 1.10
C VAL A 132 -21.33 -6.93 1.69
N SER A 133 -21.24 -6.65 2.99
CA SER A 133 -22.22 -5.79 3.66
C SER A 133 -22.00 -4.32 3.27
N PRO A 134 -23.05 -3.47 3.35
CA PRO A 134 -22.89 -2.03 3.20
C PRO A 134 -21.87 -1.42 4.16
N ASP A 135 -21.69 -1.98 5.35
CA ASP A 135 -20.69 -1.47 6.31
C ASP A 135 -19.25 -1.75 5.87
N TYR A 136 -19.02 -2.73 4.99
CA TYR A 136 -17.71 -2.98 4.41
C TYR A 136 -17.24 -1.81 3.53
N SER A 137 -18.13 -1.22 2.72
CA SER A 137 -17.79 -0.05 1.89
C SER A 137 -17.33 1.15 2.75
N LYS A 138 -18.06 1.45 3.83
CA LYS A 138 -17.75 2.52 4.78
C LYS A 138 -16.40 2.30 5.45
N MET A 139 -16.12 1.06 5.84
CA MET A 139 -14.83 0.66 6.39
C MET A 139 -13.69 0.93 5.39
N LEU A 140 -13.87 0.57 4.12
CA LEU A 140 -12.86 0.80 3.08
C LEU A 140 -12.66 2.28 2.78
N LEU A 141 -13.73 3.07 2.66
CA LEU A 141 -13.63 4.51 2.43
C LEU A 141 -12.88 5.20 3.57
N ARG A 142 -13.17 4.82 4.83
CA ARG A 142 -12.43 5.30 6.00
C ARG A 142 -10.95 4.92 5.95
N ALA A 143 -10.62 3.69 5.55
CA ALA A 143 -9.24 3.25 5.41
C ALA A 143 -8.50 4.04 4.32
N LEU A 144 -9.18 4.34 3.20
CA LEU A 144 -8.64 5.18 2.13
C LEU A 144 -8.43 6.64 2.60
N ASP A 145 -9.34 7.21 3.40
CA ASP A 145 -9.15 8.56 3.98
C ASP A 145 -7.92 8.62 4.90
N ARG A 146 -7.73 7.57 5.72
CA ARG A 146 -6.57 7.45 6.60
C ARG A 146 -5.27 7.30 5.80
N TRP A 147 -5.28 6.45 4.77
CA TRP A 147 -4.13 6.27 3.89
C TRP A 147 -3.77 7.59 3.19
N ASP A 148 -4.75 8.32 2.68
CA ASP A 148 -4.53 9.59 1.96
C ASP A 148 -3.88 10.64 2.87
N SER A 149 -4.40 10.81 4.08
CA SER A 149 -3.83 11.72 5.10
C SER A 149 -2.37 11.35 5.42
N LEU A 150 -2.11 10.06 5.67
CA LEU A 150 -0.76 9.57 5.95
C LEU A 150 0.19 9.76 4.77
N TRP A 151 -0.30 9.56 3.54
CA TRP A 151 0.47 9.74 2.32
C TRP A 151 0.87 11.19 2.13
N MET A 152 -0.07 12.14 2.30
CA MET A 152 0.24 13.57 2.21
C MET A 152 1.35 13.95 3.19
N ASP A 153 1.19 13.57 4.46
CA ASP A 153 2.20 13.84 5.50
C ASP A 153 3.56 13.20 5.16
N ALA A 154 3.57 11.96 4.65
CA ALA A 154 4.78 11.25 4.27
C ALA A 154 5.47 11.83 3.04
N PHE A 155 4.69 12.28 2.07
CA PHE A 155 5.17 12.88 0.83
C PHE A 155 5.75 14.27 1.05
N GLU A 156 5.16 15.07 1.94
CA GLU A 156 5.67 16.39 2.33
C GLU A 156 7.06 16.30 3.00
N ARG A 157 7.35 15.21 3.72
CA ARG A 157 8.68 14.96 4.31
C ARG A 157 9.78 14.69 3.29
N ILE A 158 9.43 14.41 2.02
CA ILE A 158 10.40 14.13 0.95
C ILE A 158 10.88 15.45 0.33
N PRO A 159 12.21 15.68 0.25
CA PRO A 159 12.78 16.83 -0.47
C PRO A 159 12.28 16.90 -1.92
N GLU A 160 11.99 18.10 -2.41
CA GLU A 160 11.38 18.29 -3.74
C GLU A 160 12.22 17.71 -4.89
N ASP A 161 13.54 17.80 -4.79
CA ASP A 161 14.51 17.29 -5.76
C ASP A 161 14.61 15.76 -5.78
N GLU A 162 14.19 15.11 -4.70
CA GLU A 162 14.12 13.66 -4.55
C GLU A 162 12.79 13.07 -5.08
N ARG A 163 11.70 13.83 -5.08
CA ARG A 163 10.35 13.35 -5.47
C ARG A 163 10.29 12.77 -6.89
N ARG A 164 11.14 13.23 -7.81
CA ARG A 164 11.20 12.70 -9.19
C ARG A 164 11.70 11.26 -9.26
N TRP A 165 12.40 10.78 -8.23
CA TRP A 165 13.02 9.45 -8.17
C TRP A 165 12.14 8.39 -7.50
N LEU A 166 10.92 8.74 -7.09
CA LEU A 166 9.96 7.81 -6.46
C LEU A 166 9.40 6.74 -7.42
N GLY A 167 9.80 6.78 -8.70
CA GLY A 167 9.38 5.80 -9.69
C GLY A 167 7.87 5.75 -9.85
N ILE A 168 7.30 4.54 -9.82
CA ILE A 168 5.84 4.32 -9.87
C ILE A 168 5.13 4.76 -8.58
N GLY A 169 5.84 4.81 -7.45
CA GLY A 169 5.26 5.15 -6.15
C GLY A 169 4.65 6.55 -6.11
N LYS A 170 5.14 7.49 -6.91
CA LYS A 170 4.54 8.84 -7.02
C LYS A 170 3.10 8.84 -7.55
N HIS A 171 2.69 7.78 -8.25
CA HIS A 171 1.36 7.63 -8.84
C HIS A 171 0.37 6.87 -7.94
N THR A 172 0.79 6.49 -6.72
CA THR A 172 -0.05 5.77 -5.78
C THR A 172 -1.33 6.53 -5.39
N PRO A 173 -1.32 7.87 -5.21
CA PRO A 173 -2.54 8.63 -4.97
C PRO A 173 -3.60 8.44 -6.05
N GLU A 174 -3.20 8.41 -7.32
CA GLU A 174 -4.09 8.19 -8.46
C GLU A 174 -4.70 6.77 -8.40
N VAL A 175 -3.92 5.77 -7.99
CA VAL A 175 -4.41 4.39 -7.80
C VAL A 175 -5.42 4.32 -6.63
N MET A 176 -5.17 5.03 -5.54
CA MET A 176 -6.07 5.05 -4.38
C MET A 176 -7.34 5.86 -4.66
N ALA A 177 -7.26 6.94 -5.44
CA ALA A 177 -8.43 7.67 -5.95
C ALA A 177 -9.28 6.77 -6.86
N LEU A 178 -8.65 6.00 -7.75
CA LEU A 178 -9.35 5.04 -8.60
C LEU A 178 -10.01 3.92 -7.79
N SER A 179 -9.38 3.52 -6.68
CA SER A 179 -9.90 2.54 -5.73
C SER A 179 -11.16 3.06 -5.02
N ARG A 180 -11.14 4.32 -4.56
CA ARG A 180 -12.34 5.00 -4.05
C ARG A 180 -13.44 5.06 -5.10
N ARG A 181 -13.10 5.47 -6.32
CA ARG A 181 -14.05 5.56 -7.43
C ARG A 181 -14.70 4.21 -7.75
N THR A 182 -13.93 3.13 -7.64
CA THR A 182 -14.47 1.77 -7.79
C THR A 182 -15.57 1.47 -6.78
N ILE A 183 -15.41 1.86 -5.52
CA ILE A 183 -16.45 1.70 -4.49
C ILE A 183 -17.71 2.50 -4.87
N GLU A 184 -17.55 3.78 -5.21
CA GLU A 184 -18.66 4.67 -5.56
C GLU A 184 -19.47 4.17 -6.78
N LEU A 185 -18.77 3.63 -7.80
CA LEU A 185 -19.41 3.05 -8.98
C LEU A 185 -20.21 1.78 -8.66
N ILE A 186 -19.74 0.98 -7.71
CA ILE A 186 -20.47 -0.21 -7.24
C ILE A 186 -21.72 0.23 -6.48
N GLU A 187 -21.61 1.19 -5.56
CA GLU A 187 -22.74 1.68 -4.76
C GLU A 187 -23.82 2.37 -5.59
N SER A 188 -23.42 3.14 -6.60
CA SER A 188 -24.35 3.80 -7.55
C SER A 188 -24.96 2.83 -8.57
N GLY A 189 -24.46 1.59 -8.66
CA GLY A 189 -24.87 0.61 -9.66
C GLY A 189 -24.35 0.90 -11.08
N GLU A 190 -23.44 1.85 -11.23
CA GLU A 190 -22.78 2.21 -12.50
C GLU A 190 -21.63 1.25 -12.86
N ALA A 191 -21.18 0.40 -11.94
CA ALA A 191 -20.13 -0.59 -12.18
C ALA A 191 -20.46 -1.53 -13.35
N LYS A 192 -21.74 -1.80 -13.63
CA LYS A 192 -22.21 -2.59 -14.78
C LYS A 192 -21.89 -1.95 -16.14
N ASN A 193 -21.58 -0.65 -16.16
CA ASN A 193 -21.23 0.11 -17.37
C ASN A 193 -19.71 0.15 -17.64
N SER A 194 -18.93 -0.61 -16.86
CA SER A 194 -17.47 -0.69 -16.96
C SER A 194 -17.05 -2.12 -17.23
N ALA A 195 -16.48 -2.40 -18.40
CA ALA A 195 -15.92 -3.72 -18.72
C ALA A 195 -14.87 -4.14 -17.67
N TYR A 196 -14.01 -3.21 -17.26
CA TYR A 196 -13.03 -3.45 -16.20
C TYR A 196 -13.65 -3.89 -14.87
N LEU A 197 -14.83 -3.40 -14.49
CA LEU A 197 -15.47 -3.80 -13.24
C LEU A 197 -16.34 -5.05 -13.37
N GLN A 198 -16.65 -5.49 -14.60
CA GLN A 198 -17.40 -6.71 -14.88
C GLN A 198 -16.51 -7.93 -15.13
N ASP A 199 -15.30 -7.72 -15.65
CA ASP A 199 -14.39 -8.81 -15.99
C ASP A 199 -13.52 -9.24 -14.80
N ILE A 200 -13.25 -10.54 -14.74
CA ILE A 200 -12.26 -11.15 -13.84
C ILE A 200 -11.17 -11.78 -14.71
N ALA A 201 -9.91 -11.58 -14.34
CA ALA A 201 -8.73 -12.07 -15.07
C ALA A 201 -8.66 -11.58 -16.53
N CYS A 202 -8.79 -10.27 -16.74
CA CYS A 202 -8.66 -9.61 -18.04
C CYS A 202 -7.26 -9.01 -18.20
N TYR A 203 -6.42 -9.63 -19.04
CA TYR A 203 -5.04 -9.19 -19.28
C TYR A 203 -4.91 -8.19 -20.43
N ASP A 204 -6.02 -7.70 -20.96
CA ASP A 204 -6.02 -6.62 -21.94
C ASP A 204 -5.93 -5.27 -21.23
N THR A 205 -4.73 -4.69 -21.23
CA THR A 205 -4.48 -3.39 -20.61
C THR A 205 -5.31 -2.24 -21.21
N ALA A 206 -5.87 -2.40 -22.42
CA ALA A 206 -6.77 -1.41 -23.01
C ALA A 206 -8.05 -1.25 -22.17
N VAL A 207 -8.56 -2.35 -21.60
CA VAL A 207 -9.77 -2.33 -20.75
C VAL A 207 -9.54 -1.51 -19.48
N PHE A 208 -8.38 -1.68 -18.83
CA PHE A 208 -8.00 -0.85 -17.69
C PHE A 208 -7.77 0.61 -18.09
N HIS A 209 -7.07 0.85 -19.20
CA HIS A 209 -6.85 2.20 -19.71
C HIS A 209 -8.18 2.95 -19.95
N ASP A 210 -9.14 2.31 -20.61
CA ASP A 210 -10.45 2.91 -20.89
C ASP A 210 -11.24 3.20 -19.61
N PHE A 211 -11.10 2.33 -18.61
CA PHE A 211 -11.66 2.57 -17.28
C PHE A 211 -11.05 3.83 -16.62
N VAL A 212 -9.73 3.97 -16.67
CA VAL A 212 -9.03 5.15 -16.14
C VAL A 212 -9.43 6.42 -16.91
N GLN A 213 -9.52 6.37 -18.25
CA GLN A 213 -9.95 7.53 -19.04
C GLN A 213 -11.36 7.98 -18.69
N LYS A 214 -12.28 7.02 -18.51
CA LYS A 214 -13.70 7.30 -18.27
C LYS A 214 -13.99 7.74 -16.83
N TYR A 215 -13.29 7.17 -15.85
CA TYR A 215 -13.64 7.32 -14.44
C TYR A 215 -12.51 7.89 -13.57
N GLY A 216 -11.28 7.98 -14.07
CA GLY A 216 -10.13 8.51 -13.34
C GLY A 216 -10.08 10.04 -13.25
N GLN A 217 -10.91 10.77 -13.99
CA GLN A 217 -10.94 12.23 -13.96
C GLN A 217 -11.96 12.77 -12.96
N GLU A 218 -11.59 12.80 -11.68
CA GLU A 218 -12.02 13.81 -10.72
C GLU A 218 -10.86 14.09 -9.75
N SER A 219 -10.07 15.14 -10.01
CA SER A 219 -9.38 15.83 -8.91
C SER A 219 -10.41 16.72 -8.21
N PRO A 220 -10.65 16.59 -6.90
CA PRO A 220 -11.47 17.53 -6.14
C PRO A 220 -10.74 18.86 -5.90
N GLY A 221 -10.18 19.48 -6.95
CA GLY A 221 -9.31 20.65 -6.84
C GLY A 221 -9.36 21.68 -7.97
N THR A 222 -10.00 21.40 -9.11
CA THR A 222 -10.04 22.37 -10.24
C THR A 222 -11.44 22.92 -10.54
N ALA A 223 -12.33 22.89 -9.54
CA ALA A 223 -13.60 23.60 -9.59
C ALA A 223 -13.72 24.54 -8.40
N LYS A 224 -13.04 25.70 -8.48
CA LYS A 224 -13.54 27.00 -8.03
C LYS A 224 -12.60 28.10 -8.51
N ASN A 225 -13.22 29.08 -9.17
CA ASN A 225 -12.66 30.36 -9.58
C ASN A 225 -12.09 31.14 -8.40
#